data_AF-A0A6P1M8Z1-F1
#
_entry.id   AF-A0A6P1M8Z1-F1
#
_cell.length_a   1.000
_cell.length_b   1.000
_cell.length_c   1.000
_cell.angle_alpha   90.00
_cell.angle_beta   90.00
_cell.angle_gamma   90.00
#
_symmetry.space_group_name_H-M   'P 1'
#
loop_
_entity.id
_entity.type
_entity.pdbx_description
1 polymer ?
#
loop_
_entity_poly.entity_id
_entity_poly.type
_entity_poly.pdbx_seq_one_letter_code
_entity_poly.pdbx_strand_id
1 'polypeptide(L)'
;MCATIKDKMVLFVLMAVLVLGIPTTGFAGEKNVSDSFKIIGYYSGDLFNEPVEKLQTDKMTHIMYAFLIPSADGTVKPLNKPEQLAAVVNKAHSDKCKVYIALGGWSDGGVPLAGTFEKVAADNNLRSKLVSSVVDFTISNNLDGVEIDWEHPNAATIADYEKLVVDLSKALQSKGKNLTAAVNGAWSTTAGPEVSKLMTDKCLNSFEFINVMGYDMNNQDHSPLWFGTTSINYWLNRGVSPDRIVLGMPLYARPSWLQYRNLVEQDVTNAYKDYAATTPNVSYYNGLNTLREKTSIAMKKAGGVMFFDVNEDVDWRDTELGKYSAVSEVYKTVENAKELTRAEMQNYVTVVLNNQVLEFNKKAGTGVPFLDNNHRTMVPMRKLLESIGAGITWDNASRTVTATKSFPANNEYPAGRNVVVRVTIGDSFITVGGTV
;
A
#
# COMPACT_ATOMS: atom_id res chain seq x y z
N MET A 1 -36.50 20.45 65.06
CA MET A 1 -35.36 20.02 64.22
C MET A 1 -35.76 20.21 62.76
N CYS A 2 -35.73 21.42 62.21
CA CYS A 2 -34.54 22.12 61.70
C CYS A 2 -33.70 21.26 60.74
N ALA A 3 -34.19 21.11 59.51
CA ALA A 3 -33.35 21.00 58.32
C ALA A 3 -33.72 22.19 57.42
N THR A 4 -32.73 23.04 57.20
CA THR A 4 -32.82 24.39 56.64
C THR A 4 -33.06 24.40 55.13
N ILE A 5 -33.78 25.42 54.65
CA ILE A 5 -34.07 25.74 53.23
C ILE A 5 -32.80 25.81 52.34
N LYS A 6 -31.60 25.89 52.92
CA LYS A 6 -30.31 25.80 52.22
C LYS A 6 -30.08 24.46 51.51
N ASP A 7 -30.61 23.35 52.02
CA ASP A 7 -30.33 22.02 51.45
C ASP A 7 -31.18 21.69 50.22
N LYS A 8 -32.28 22.43 50.00
CA LYS A 8 -33.12 22.29 48.78
C LYS A 8 -32.66 23.17 47.62
N MET A 9 -31.90 24.24 47.87
CA MET A 9 -31.29 25.06 46.81
C MET A 9 -30.01 24.46 46.23
N VAL A 10 -29.27 23.65 47.01
CA VAL A 10 -28.07 22.95 46.49
C VAL A 10 -28.45 21.81 45.53
N LEU A 11 -29.60 21.17 45.74
CA LEU A 11 -30.09 20.11 44.83
C LEU A 11 -30.60 20.66 43.48
N PHE A 12 -31.13 21.89 43.47
CA PHE A 12 -31.63 22.53 42.23
C PHE A 12 -30.52 23.20 41.41
N VAL A 13 -29.43 23.66 42.04
CA VAL A 13 -28.26 24.18 41.32
C VAL A 13 -27.36 23.03 40.78
N LEU A 14 -27.39 21.84 41.40
CA LEU A 14 -26.72 20.65 40.86
C LEU A 14 -27.46 19.98 39.69
N MET A 15 -28.78 20.16 39.56
CA MET A 15 -29.55 19.71 38.39
C MET A 15 -29.53 20.69 37.20
N ALA A 16 -29.15 21.95 37.42
CA ALA A 16 -29.09 22.99 36.37
C ALA A 16 -27.69 23.19 35.76
N VAL A 17 -26.66 22.49 36.24
CA VAL A 17 -25.28 22.53 35.68
C VAL A 17 -24.92 21.25 34.90
N LEU A 18 -25.85 20.29 34.76
CA LEU A 18 -25.68 19.12 33.90
C LEU A 18 -26.42 19.24 32.54
N VAL A 19 -26.42 20.46 31.97
CA VAL A 19 -26.68 20.69 30.55
C VAL A 19 -25.46 21.40 29.94
N LEU A 20 -24.27 20.89 30.23
CA LEU A 20 -23.14 21.07 29.34
C LEU A 20 -23.38 20.12 28.17
N GLY A 21 -23.60 20.71 27.00
CA GLY A 21 -23.95 20.00 25.78
C GLY A 21 -23.13 18.74 25.66
N ILE A 22 -23.82 17.60 25.57
CA ILE A 22 -23.28 16.46 24.86
C ILE A 22 -22.89 17.07 23.51
N PRO A 23 -21.59 17.15 23.15
CA PRO A 23 -21.30 17.33 21.75
C PRO A 23 -21.95 16.08 21.17
N THR A 24 -23.01 16.25 20.39
CA THR A 24 -23.32 15.31 19.34
C THR A 24 -22.09 15.35 18.44
N THR A 25 -21.01 14.70 18.86
CA THR A 25 -20.16 13.97 17.96
C THR A 25 -21.16 13.04 17.30
N GLY A 26 -21.72 13.49 16.17
CA GLY A 26 -22.23 12.54 15.22
C GLY A 26 -21.15 11.48 15.14
N PHE A 27 -21.50 10.23 15.45
CA PHE A 27 -20.69 9.12 15.05
C PHE A 27 -20.65 9.20 13.52
N ALA A 28 -19.75 10.03 12.97
CA ALA A 28 -19.17 9.76 11.69
C ALA A 28 -18.55 8.38 11.90
N GLY A 29 -19.28 7.34 11.47
CA GLY A 29 -18.80 5.98 11.54
C GLY A 29 -17.38 5.96 11.00
N GLU A 30 -16.50 5.28 11.72
CA GLU A 30 -15.11 5.14 11.31
C GLU A 30 -15.10 4.68 9.84
N LYS A 31 -14.44 5.44 8.95
CA LYS A 31 -14.48 5.12 7.52
C LYS A 31 -13.88 3.74 7.29
N ASN A 32 -14.51 2.99 6.40
CA ASN A 32 -13.95 1.74 5.91
C ASN A 32 -12.58 2.00 5.26
N VAL A 33 -11.67 1.05 5.40
CA VAL A 33 -10.29 1.19 4.92
C VAL A 33 -10.26 1.39 3.41
N SER A 34 -11.02 0.61 2.63
CA SER A 34 -11.03 0.70 1.16
C SER A 34 -11.49 2.04 0.61
N ASP A 35 -12.40 2.73 1.28
CA ASP A 35 -13.05 3.93 0.72
C ASP A 35 -12.07 5.10 0.51
N SER A 36 -10.87 4.99 1.07
CA SER A 36 -9.82 6.00 0.98
C SER A 36 -8.43 5.42 0.68
N PHE A 37 -8.30 4.09 0.61
CA PHE A 37 -7.03 3.43 0.42
C PHE A 37 -6.55 3.57 -1.02
N LYS A 38 -5.35 4.11 -1.19
CA LYS A 38 -4.78 4.36 -2.51
C LYS A 38 -4.01 3.12 -2.97
N ILE A 39 -4.29 2.68 -4.19
CA ILE A 39 -3.41 1.82 -4.98
C ILE A 39 -2.87 2.70 -6.10
N ILE A 40 -1.56 2.93 -6.10
CA ILE A 40 -0.89 3.85 -7.03
C ILE A 40 0.09 3.08 -7.91
N GLY A 41 0.11 3.37 -9.21
CA GLY A 41 1.09 2.80 -10.13
C GLY A 41 1.95 3.88 -10.78
N TYR A 42 3.28 3.77 -10.70
CA TYR A 42 4.17 4.53 -11.58
C TYR A 42 4.19 3.89 -12.96
N TYR A 43 3.88 4.68 -13.97
CA TYR A 43 3.93 4.30 -15.38
C TYR A 43 5.05 5.07 -16.08
N SER A 44 6.18 4.41 -16.31
CA SER A 44 7.38 4.98 -16.90
C SER A 44 7.38 4.83 -18.42
N GLY A 45 6.53 5.60 -19.09
CA GLY A 45 6.24 5.44 -20.53
C GLY A 45 7.47 5.52 -21.44
N ASP A 46 8.45 6.35 -21.09
CA ASP A 46 9.66 6.51 -21.89
C ASP A 46 10.65 5.34 -21.70
N LEU A 47 10.68 4.72 -20.52
CA LEU A 47 11.59 3.60 -20.20
C LEU A 47 11.11 2.26 -20.76
N PHE A 48 9.79 2.09 -20.89
CA PHE A 48 9.17 0.83 -21.28
C PHE A 48 8.40 0.96 -22.59
N ASN A 49 8.35 -0.13 -23.36
CA ASN A 49 7.52 -0.22 -24.55
C ASN A 49 6.35 -1.18 -24.33
N GLU A 50 5.63 -1.00 -23.21
CA GLU A 50 4.48 -1.83 -22.86
C GLU A 50 3.17 -1.25 -23.38
N PRO A 51 2.28 -2.08 -23.95
CA PRO A 51 0.96 -1.63 -24.38
C PRO A 51 0.13 -1.12 -23.20
N VAL A 52 -0.58 0.00 -23.40
CA VAL A 52 -1.40 0.66 -22.37
C VAL A 52 -2.51 -0.27 -21.84
N GLU A 53 -2.94 -1.25 -22.65
CA GLU A 53 -3.95 -2.24 -22.28
C GLU A 53 -3.48 -3.19 -21.16
N LYS A 54 -2.17 -3.30 -20.90
CA LYS A 54 -1.65 -4.03 -19.72
C LYS A 54 -1.89 -3.26 -18.42
N LEU A 55 -2.09 -1.95 -18.49
CA LEU A 55 -2.29 -1.11 -17.31
C LEU A 55 -3.67 -1.37 -16.71
N GLN A 56 -3.71 -1.85 -15.47
CA GLN A 56 -4.94 -2.21 -14.76
C GLN A 56 -5.53 -1.01 -14.02
N THR A 57 -5.90 0.04 -14.75
CA THR A 57 -6.45 1.30 -14.19
C THR A 57 -7.75 1.11 -13.41
N ASP A 58 -8.54 0.08 -13.72
CA ASP A 58 -9.75 -0.33 -12.98
C ASP A 58 -9.45 -0.85 -11.57
N LYS A 59 -8.19 -1.22 -11.30
CA LYS A 59 -7.70 -1.71 -10.01
C LYS A 59 -6.84 -0.69 -9.27
N MET A 60 -6.69 0.51 -9.83
CA MET A 60 -5.84 1.57 -9.28
C MET A 60 -6.64 2.83 -9.02
N THR A 61 -6.18 3.60 -8.04
CA THR A 61 -6.76 4.90 -7.70
C THR A 61 -6.04 6.06 -8.38
N HIS A 62 -4.72 5.90 -8.59
CA HIS A 62 -3.87 6.93 -9.19
C HIS A 62 -2.80 6.26 -10.08
N ILE A 63 -2.44 6.95 -11.16
CA ILE A 63 -1.24 6.71 -11.95
C ILE A 63 -0.31 7.90 -11.77
N MET A 64 0.97 7.62 -11.53
CA MET A 64 2.05 8.59 -11.62
C MET A 64 2.74 8.36 -12.97
N TYR A 65 2.49 9.21 -13.96
CA TYR A 65 3.16 9.12 -15.25
C TYR A 65 4.58 9.68 -15.11
N ALA A 66 5.57 8.83 -15.36
CA ALA A 66 6.98 9.10 -15.15
C ALA A 66 7.72 9.20 -16.51
N PHE A 67 8.51 10.24 -16.78
CA PHE A 67 8.71 11.48 -16.03
C PHE A 67 8.57 12.71 -16.94
N LEU A 68 8.17 13.84 -16.37
CA LEU A 68 8.34 15.17 -16.97
C LEU A 68 9.68 15.75 -16.51
N ILE A 69 10.55 16.06 -17.46
CA ILE A 69 11.93 16.44 -17.15
C ILE A 69 12.09 17.97 -17.11
N PRO A 70 12.57 18.57 -16.00
CA PRO A 70 12.88 19.99 -15.95
C PRO A 70 14.13 20.32 -16.78
N SER A 71 14.16 21.53 -17.33
CA SER A 71 15.29 22.08 -18.06
C SER A 71 15.93 23.24 -17.29
N ALA A 72 17.24 23.42 -17.46
CA ALA A 72 18.03 24.43 -16.75
C ALA A 72 17.67 25.89 -17.09
N ASP A 73 16.75 26.11 -18.03
CA ASP A 73 16.20 27.41 -18.43
C ASP A 73 14.82 27.68 -17.81
N GLY A 74 14.38 26.81 -16.88
CA GLY A 74 13.09 26.90 -16.20
C GLY A 74 11.90 26.41 -17.05
N THR A 75 12.11 25.65 -18.12
CA THR A 75 11.03 24.95 -18.84
C THR A 75 10.99 23.46 -18.51
N VAL A 76 10.07 22.73 -19.12
CA VAL A 76 10.05 21.25 -19.13
C VAL A 76 10.29 20.73 -20.53
N LYS A 77 10.96 19.58 -20.64
CA LYS A 77 11.18 18.92 -21.93
C LYS A 77 9.85 18.34 -22.46
N PRO A 78 9.64 18.33 -23.79
CA PRO A 78 8.56 17.55 -24.39
C PRO A 78 8.71 16.07 -24.04
N LEU A 79 7.59 15.37 -23.87
CA LEU A 79 7.60 13.91 -23.76
C LEU A 79 8.00 13.27 -25.08
N ASN A 80 8.69 12.12 -25.02
CA ASN A 80 9.02 11.35 -26.21
C ASN A 80 7.79 10.65 -26.81
N LYS A 81 6.81 10.26 -25.96
CA LYS A 81 5.58 9.55 -26.35
C LYS A 81 4.31 10.27 -25.87
N PRO A 82 3.99 11.47 -26.37
CA PRO A 82 2.83 12.24 -25.91
C PRO A 82 1.48 11.53 -26.16
N GLU A 83 1.36 10.76 -27.24
CA GLU A 83 0.18 9.95 -27.53
C GLU A 83 -0.04 8.82 -26.52
N GLN A 84 1.04 8.27 -25.94
CA GLN A 84 0.95 7.27 -24.89
C GLN A 84 0.41 7.89 -23.60
N LEU A 85 0.85 9.11 -23.23
CA LEU A 85 0.25 9.84 -22.12
C LEU A 85 -1.24 10.05 -22.34
N ALA A 86 -1.65 10.51 -23.53
CA ALA A 86 -3.06 10.71 -23.84
C ALA A 86 -3.88 9.41 -23.73
N ALA A 87 -3.33 8.28 -24.18
CA ALA A 87 -3.98 6.98 -24.04
C ALA A 87 -4.11 6.54 -22.57
N VAL A 88 -3.07 6.74 -21.75
CA VAL A 88 -3.11 6.47 -20.30
C VAL A 88 -4.15 7.35 -19.62
N VAL A 89 -4.19 8.64 -19.91
CA VAL A 89 -5.18 9.58 -19.34
C VAL A 89 -6.60 9.14 -19.68
N ASN A 90 -6.88 8.86 -20.95
CA ASN A 90 -8.21 8.43 -21.39
C ASN A 90 -8.67 7.15 -20.70
N LYS A 91 -7.79 6.13 -20.63
CA LYS A 91 -8.09 4.86 -19.98
C LYS A 91 -8.24 4.99 -18.46
N ALA A 92 -7.37 5.76 -17.81
CA ALA A 92 -7.45 5.96 -16.37
C ALA A 92 -8.74 6.68 -15.98
N HIS A 93 -9.08 7.77 -16.68
CA HIS A 93 -10.29 8.54 -16.43
C HIS A 93 -11.57 7.73 -16.70
N SER A 94 -11.61 6.86 -17.72
CA SER A 94 -12.76 5.97 -17.93
C SER A 94 -13.01 5.03 -16.75
N ASP A 95 -11.93 4.65 -16.06
CA ASP A 95 -11.94 3.75 -14.91
C ASP A 95 -11.99 4.49 -13.57
N LYS A 96 -12.16 5.84 -13.58
CA LYS A 96 -12.14 6.73 -12.40
C LYS A 96 -10.81 6.71 -11.63
N CYS A 97 -9.73 6.36 -12.31
CA CYS A 97 -8.36 6.45 -11.83
C CYS A 97 -7.78 7.83 -12.19
N LYS A 98 -7.16 8.51 -11.23
CA LYS A 98 -6.54 9.83 -11.47
C LYS A 98 -5.17 9.68 -12.12
N VAL A 99 -4.72 10.67 -12.89
CA VAL A 99 -3.38 10.69 -13.49
C VAL A 99 -2.62 11.94 -13.10
N TYR A 100 -1.46 11.73 -12.49
CA TYR A 100 -0.54 12.78 -12.08
C TYR A 100 0.72 12.66 -12.94
N ILE A 101 1.38 13.77 -13.24
CA ILE A 101 2.67 13.77 -13.90
C ILE A 101 3.79 13.91 -12.86
N ALA A 102 4.76 12.99 -12.87
CA ALA A 102 5.91 13.05 -11.98
C ALA A 102 7.00 13.95 -12.60
N LEU A 103 7.23 15.11 -11.98
CA LEU A 103 8.28 16.05 -12.34
C LEU A 103 9.60 15.63 -11.68
N GLY A 104 10.56 15.16 -12.47
CA GLY A 104 11.89 14.81 -11.98
C GLY A 104 12.30 13.36 -12.25
N GLY A 105 12.51 12.61 -11.17
CA GLY A 105 13.23 11.34 -11.14
C GLY A 105 14.73 11.50 -10.84
N TRP A 106 15.43 10.38 -10.70
CA TRP A 106 16.87 10.35 -10.41
C TRP A 106 17.71 11.08 -11.48
N SER A 107 17.48 10.78 -12.76
CA SER A 107 18.32 11.26 -13.86
C SER A 107 17.58 11.34 -15.19
N ASP A 108 18.10 12.16 -16.10
CA ASP A 108 17.72 12.17 -17.50
C ASP A 108 18.94 11.81 -18.36
N GLY A 109 18.85 10.75 -19.16
CA GLY A 109 19.96 10.26 -19.98
C GLY A 109 21.23 9.93 -19.17
N GLY A 110 21.10 9.49 -17.91
CA GLY A 110 22.21 9.19 -17.02
C GLY A 110 22.82 10.41 -16.31
N VAL A 111 22.31 11.62 -16.56
CA VAL A 111 22.72 12.84 -15.86
C VAL A 111 21.78 13.10 -14.68
N PRO A 112 22.26 13.12 -13.42
CA PRO A 112 21.43 13.40 -12.26
C PRO A 112 20.70 14.75 -12.36
N LEU A 113 19.40 14.76 -12.04
CA LEU A 113 18.57 15.96 -12.16
C LEU A 113 18.74 16.95 -11.01
N ALA A 114 19.39 16.53 -9.91
CA ALA A 114 19.61 17.37 -8.73
C ALA A 114 20.18 18.75 -9.08
N GLY A 115 21.24 18.83 -9.88
CA GLY A 115 21.85 20.12 -10.25
C GLY A 115 20.92 21.03 -11.07
N THR A 116 20.02 20.45 -11.88
CA THR A 116 19.01 21.21 -12.62
C THR A 116 17.97 21.80 -11.67
N PHE A 117 17.47 20.99 -10.74
CA PHE A 117 16.54 21.45 -9.72
C PHE A 117 17.16 22.53 -8.83
N GLU A 118 18.39 22.34 -8.35
CA GLU A 118 19.11 23.32 -7.53
C GLU A 118 19.20 24.68 -8.22
N LYS A 119 19.62 24.70 -9.49
CA LYS A 119 19.71 25.94 -10.28
C LYS A 119 18.35 26.61 -10.45
N VAL A 120 17.32 25.85 -10.81
CA VAL A 120 16.00 26.41 -11.13
C VAL A 120 15.27 26.86 -9.87
N ALA A 121 15.36 26.11 -8.77
CA ALA A 121 14.70 26.44 -7.51
C ALA A 121 15.30 27.69 -6.84
N ALA A 122 16.62 27.88 -6.94
CA ALA A 122 17.32 29.02 -6.32
C ALA A 122 17.01 30.38 -6.98
N ASP A 123 16.67 30.40 -8.27
CA ASP A 123 16.37 31.62 -9.02
C ASP A 123 14.86 31.88 -9.12
N ASN A 124 14.40 33.07 -8.72
CA ASN A 124 12.97 33.41 -8.71
C ASN A 124 12.32 33.39 -10.12
N ASN A 125 13.04 33.83 -11.15
CA ASN A 125 12.52 33.89 -12.52
C ASN A 125 12.46 32.48 -13.12
N LEU A 126 13.52 31.68 -12.94
CA LEU A 126 13.55 30.30 -13.43
C LEU A 126 12.50 29.44 -12.71
N ARG A 127 12.37 29.59 -11.39
CA ARG A 127 11.34 28.89 -10.59
C ARG A 127 9.93 29.25 -11.05
N SER A 128 9.62 30.53 -11.24
CA SER A 128 8.32 30.97 -11.73
C SER A 128 8.02 30.43 -13.14
N LYS A 129 9.03 30.36 -14.02
CA LYS A 129 8.90 29.80 -15.36
C LYS A 129 8.66 28.30 -15.32
N LEU A 130 9.33 27.57 -14.42
CA LEU A 130 9.13 26.13 -14.23
C LEU A 130 7.73 25.84 -13.73
N VAL A 131 7.29 26.55 -12.69
CA VAL A 131 5.93 26.43 -12.14
C VAL A 131 4.89 26.65 -13.23
N SER A 132 5.04 27.71 -14.04
CA SER A 132 4.10 28.00 -15.14
C SER A 132 4.12 26.89 -16.19
N SER A 133 5.31 26.45 -16.62
CA SER A 133 5.46 25.38 -17.62
C SER A 133 4.84 24.05 -17.17
N VAL A 134 5.01 23.70 -15.90
CA VAL A 134 4.44 22.48 -15.31
C VAL A 134 2.92 22.57 -15.20
N VAL A 135 2.38 23.71 -14.77
CA VAL A 135 0.94 23.94 -14.70
C VAL A 135 0.30 23.89 -16.10
N ASP A 136 0.92 24.54 -17.09
CA ASP A 136 0.45 24.52 -18.47
C ASP A 136 0.47 23.11 -19.06
N PHE A 137 1.53 22.34 -18.79
CA PHE A 137 1.61 20.93 -19.17
C PHE A 137 0.49 20.11 -18.52
N THR A 138 0.25 20.32 -17.23
CA THR A 138 -0.79 19.62 -16.44
C THR A 138 -2.18 19.86 -17.03
N ILE A 139 -2.51 21.13 -17.33
CA ILE A 139 -3.82 21.49 -17.90
C ILE A 139 -3.96 20.96 -19.32
N SER A 140 -2.95 21.15 -20.17
CA SER A 140 -3.00 20.79 -21.59
C SER A 140 -3.16 19.29 -21.83
N ASN A 141 -2.69 18.46 -20.90
CA ASN A 141 -2.78 17.00 -20.98
C ASN A 141 -3.93 16.43 -20.10
N ASN A 142 -4.82 17.27 -19.60
CA ASN A 142 -5.96 16.87 -18.76
C ASN A 142 -5.53 16.04 -17.53
N LEU A 143 -4.45 16.42 -16.86
CA LEU A 143 -3.92 15.71 -15.70
C LEU A 143 -4.60 16.19 -14.40
N ASP A 144 -4.69 15.32 -13.41
CA ASP A 144 -5.34 15.59 -12.11
C ASP A 144 -4.41 16.29 -11.11
N GLY A 145 -3.10 16.16 -11.31
CA GLY A 145 -2.10 16.79 -10.45
C GLY A 145 -0.68 16.56 -10.92
N VAL A 146 0.24 16.93 -10.04
CA VAL A 146 1.68 16.80 -10.24
C VAL A 146 2.26 16.10 -9.03
N GLU A 147 3.27 15.27 -9.27
CA GLU A 147 4.18 14.86 -8.22
C GLU A 147 5.53 15.53 -8.39
N ILE A 148 6.13 16.01 -7.30
CA ILE A 148 7.55 16.42 -7.32
C ILE A 148 8.42 15.24 -6.88
N ASP A 149 9.35 14.85 -7.76
CA ASP A 149 10.32 13.79 -7.51
C ASP A 149 11.74 14.33 -7.73
N TRP A 150 12.15 15.24 -6.85
CA TRP A 150 13.53 15.74 -6.81
C TRP A 150 14.36 14.83 -5.91
N GLU A 151 15.29 14.08 -6.51
CA GLU A 151 16.21 13.18 -5.81
C GLU A 151 17.65 13.70 -5.74
N HIS A 152 18.12 14.30 -4.65
CA HIS A 152 17.36 14.76 -3.49
C HIS A 152 17.78 16.18 -3.10
N PRO A 153 16.88 17.02 -2.55
CA PRO A 153 17.30 18.25 -1.89
C PRO A 153 18.17 17.90 -0.67
N ASN A 154 19.04 18.83 -0.30
CA ASN A 154 20.02 18.69 0.78
C ASN A 154 20.01 19.92 1.68
N ALA A 155 20.89 19.96 2.70
CA ALA A 155 20.91 21.04 3.67
C ALA A 155 21.09 22.44 3.03
N ALA A 156 21.82 22.54 1.92
CA ALA A 156 22.03 23.80 1.21
C ALA A 156 20.82 24.22 0.36
N THR A 157 19.97 23.27 -0.05
CA THR A 157 18.94 23.49 -1.09
C THR A 157 17.52 23.34 -0.56
N ILE A 158 17.34 22.89 0.69
CA ILE A 158 16.02 22.65 1.28
C ILE A 158 15.13 23.91 1.34
N ALA A 159 15.74 25.08 1.53
CA ALA A 159 15.01 26.35 1.52
C ALA A 159 14.46 26.71 0.13
N ASP A 160 15.20 26.35 -0.93
CA ASP A 160 14.77 26.57 -2.31
C ASP A 160 13.78 25.50 -2.78
N TYR A 161 13.94 24.26 -2.31
CA TYR A 161 12.93 23.21 -2.43
C TYR A 161 11.59 23.65 -1.82
N GLU A 162 11.60 24.23 -0.60
CA GLU A 162 10.38 24.77 0.02
C GLU A 162 9.71 25.85 -0.85
N LYS A 163 10.49 26.79 -1.40
CA LYS A 163 9.94 27.81 -2.30
C LYS A 163 9.28 27.17 -3.53
N LEU A 164 9.95 26.22 -4.18
CA LEU A 164 9.42 25.53 -5.36
C LEU A 164 8.14 24.76 -5.04
N VAL A 165 8.12 23.99 -3.96
CA VAL A 165 6.95 23.23 -3.52
C VAL A 165 5.76 24.13 -3.20
N VAL A 166 6.00 25.22 -2.46
CA VAL A 166 4.93 26.15 -2.06
C VAL A 166 4.39 26.92 -3.28
N ASP A 167 5.27 27.40 -4.17
CA ASP A 167 4.87 28.11 -5.38
C ASP A 167 4.07 27.19 -6.33
N LEU A 168 4.56 25.95 -6.54
CA LEU A 168 3.90 24.95 -7.38
C LEU A 168 2.55 24.52 -6.81
N SER A 169 2.46 24.23 -5.50
CA SER A 169 1.22 23.81 -4.85
C SER A 169 0.15 24.90 -4.96
N LYS A 170 0.48 26.16 -4.69
CA LYS A 170 -0.46 27.28 -4.84
C LYS A 170 -0.95 27.45 -6.28
N ALA A 171 -0.04 27.34 -7.25
CA ALA A 171 -0.38 27.47 -8.65
C ALA A 171 -1.33 26.34 -9.11
N LEU A 172 -1.06 25.10 -8.72
CA LEU A 172 -1.91 23.94 -9.00
C LEU A 172 -3.28 24.05 -8.33
N GLN A 173 -3.34 24.43 -7.06
CA GLN A 173 -4.59 24.61 -6.32
C GLN A 173 -5.50 25.65 -6.98
N SER A 174 -4.94 26.74 -7.52
CA SER A 174 -5.70 27.75 -8.28
C SER A 174 -6.38 27.20 -9.54
N LYS A 175 -5.99 26.00 -9.98
CA LYS A 175 -6.52 25.28 -11.14
C LYS A 175 -7.30 24.03 -10.75
N GLY A 176 -7.57 23.83 -9.46
CA GLY A 176 -8.23 22.64 -8.93
C GLY A 176 -7.39 21.36 -9.09
N LYS A 177 -6.06 21.50 -9.11
CA LYS A 177 -5.09 20.40 -9.20
C LYS A 177 -4.33 20.25 -7.89
N ASN A 178 -3.84 19.04 -7.63
CA ASN A 178 -3.11 18.73 -6.41
C ASN A 178 -1.62 18.50 -6.66
N LEU A 179 -0.82 18.63 -5.59
CA LEU A 179 0.60 18.32 -5.57
C LEU A 179 0.86 17.14 -4.64
N THR A 180 1.69 16.18 -5.04
CA THR A 180 2.22 15.11 -4.20
C THR A 180 3.75 15.13 -4.25
N ALA A 181 4.41 14.27 -3.47
CA ALA A 181 5.86 14.10 -3.56
C ALA A 181 6.27 12.64 -3.37
N ALA A 182 7.26 12.22 -4.14
CA ALA A 182 8.06 11.04 -3.81
C ALA A 182 9.07 11.43 -2.74
N VAL A 183 9.18 10.62 -1.69
CA VAL A 183 10.06 10.87 -0.54
C VAL A 183 10.75 9.58 -0.11
N ASN A 184 11.94 9.69 0.49
CA ASN A 184 12.70 8.50 0.86
C ASN A 184 12.01 7.66 1.96
N GLY A 185 12.23 6.35 1.90
CA GLY A 185 12.07 5.45 3.05
C GLY A 185 13.08 5.75 4.16
N ALA A 186 12.84 5.20 5.34
CA ALA A 186 13.65 5.40 6.54
C ALA A 186 13.92 4.08 7.28
N TRP A 187 15.16 3.92 7.75
CA TRP A 187 15.62 2.72 8.47
C TRP A 187 15.43 2.81 9.99
N SER A 188 14.92 3.94 10.49
CA SER A 188 14.57 4.14 11.89
C SER A 188 13.30 4.99 11.99
N THR A 189 12.61 4.94 13.14
CA THR A 189 11.40 5.72 13.39
C THR A 189 11.70 7.18 13.72
N THR A 190 12.95 7.52 14.08
CA THR A 190 13.39 8.89 14.41
C THR A 190 14.64 9.31 13.64
N ALA A 191 15.33 8.35 13.01
CA ALA A 191 16.45 8.60 12.10
C ALA A 191 16.13 8.08 10.70
N GLY A 192 16.80 8.64 9.70
CA GLY A 192 16.59 8.31 8.29
C GLY A 192 17.53 9.16 7.43
N PRO A 193 17.32 9.14 6.10
CA PRO A 193 18.05 9.99 5.17
C PRO A 193 18.05 11.45 5.63
N GLU A 194 19.15 12.16 5.41
CA GLU A 194 19.28 13.55 5.80
C GLU A 194 18.14 14.40 5.21
N VAL A 195 17.85 14.21 3.92
CA VAL A 195 16.75 14.88 3.24
C VAL A 195 15.40 14.69 3.93
N SER A 196 15.10 13.47 4.38
CA SER A 196 13.85 13.19 5.10
C SER A 196 13.77 14.07 6.34
N LYS A 197 14.85 14.20 7.12
CA LYS A 197 14.91 15.05 8.32
C LYS A 197 14.77 16.53 8.01
N LEU A 198 15.31 16.97 6.88
CA LEU A 198 15.30 18.38 6.46
C LEU A 198 13.94 18.84 5.90
N MET A 199 13.11 17.91 5.39
CA MET A 199 11.78 18.20 4.85
C MET A 199 10.98 19.09 5.81
N THR A 200 10.52 20.26 5.35
CA THR A 200 9.85 21.23 6.23
C THR A 200 8.36 20.98 6.34
N ASP A 201 7.73 21.46 7.42
CA ASP A 201 6.28 21.34 7.61
C ASP A 201 5.49 22.06 6.51
N LYS A 202 6.02 23.14 5.94
CA LYS A 202 5.40 23.83 4.81
C LYS A 202 5.39 22.96 3.55
N CYS A 203 6.47 22.24 3.27
CA CYS A 203 6.46 21.25 2.20
C CYS A 203 5.43 20.16 2.48
N LEU A 204 5.50 19.55 3.67
CA LEU A 204 4.57 18.49 4.04
C LEU A 204 3.11 18.95 3.96
N ASN A 205 2.79 20.18 4.38
CA ASN A 205 1.43 20.73 4.30
C ASN A 205 0.99 21.14 2.88
N SER A 206 1.92 21.21 1.92
CA SER A 206 1.62 21.52 0.52
C SER A 206 1.22 20.29 -0.31
N PHE A 207 1.50 19.08 0.21
CA PHE A 207 1.22 17.83 -0.50
C PHE A 207 -0.15 17.26 -0.13
N GLU A 208 -0.90 16.72 -1.09
CA GLU A 208 -2.11 15.94 -0.81
C GLU A 208 -1.74 14.66 -0.05
N PHE A 209 -0.73 13.94 -0.52
CA PHE A 209 -0.10 12.79 0.13
C PHE A 209 1.37 12.66 -0.32
N ILE A 210 2.11 11.79 0.37
CA ILE A 210 3.49 11.44 0.03
C ILE A 210 3.59 9.97 -0.40
N ASN A 211 4.35 9.72 -1.46
CA ASN A 211 4.76 8.39 -1.90
C ASN A 211 6.12 8.07 -1.28
N VAL A 212 6.13 7.17 -0.30
CA VAL A 212 7.34 6.79 0.44
C VAL A 212 8.04 5.67 -0.31
N MET A 213 9.22 5.95 -0.85
CA MET A 213 10.07 4.98 -1.55
C MET A 213 10.68 3.99 -0.56
N GLY A 214 9.86 3.01 -0.15
CA GLY A 214 10.19 1.93 0.78
C GLY A 214 11.05 0.83 0.17
N TYR A 215 11.95 1.19 -0.75
CA TYR A 215 12.84 0.33 -1.51
C TYR A 215 14.19 1.01 -1.72
N ASP A 216 15.11 0.36 -2.43
CA ASP A 216 16.48 0.81 -2.69
C ASP A 216 17.35 1.06 -1.46
N MET A 217 17.09 0.32 -0.38
CA MET A 217 17.93 0.42 0.83
C MET A 217 19.35 -0.10 0.59
N ASN A 218 19.51 -1.29 0.00
CA ASN A 218 20.78 -1.83 -0.49
C ASN A 218 20.52 -2.97 -1.51
N ASN A 219 21.54 -3.73 -1.91
CA ASN A 219 21.37 -4.82 -2.89
C ASN A 219 20.60 -6.03 -2.36
N GLN A 220 20.95 -6.54 -1.17
CA GLN A 220 20.39 -7.78 -0.61
C GLN A 220 19.04 -7.55 0.05
N ASP A 221 18.96 -6.49 0.85
CA ASP A 221 17.76 -6.04 1.53
C ASP A 221 17.19 -4.83 0.80
N HIS A 222 16.96 -4.94 -0.50
CA HIS A 222 16.47 -3.84 -1.33
C HIS A 222 15.13 -3.27 -0.83
N SER A 223 14.20 -4.14 -0.41
CA SER A 223 12.89 -3.71 0.10
C SER A 223 12.28 -4.72 1.08
N PRO A 224 12.92 -4.99 2.23
CA PRO A 224 12.39 -5.95 3.22
C PRO A 224 11.14 -5.40 3.92
N LEU A 225 10.34 -6.31 4.49
CA LEU A 225 9.10 -5.96 5.18
C LEU A 225 9.29 -4.94 6.31
N TRP A 226 10.35 -5.11 7.11
CA TRP A 226 10.65 -4.24 8.23
C TRP A 226 10.95 -2.81 7.78
N PHE A 227 11.59 -2.62 6.61
CA PHE A 227 11.94 -1.29 6.11
C PHE A 227 10.70 -0.50 5.71
N GLY A 228 9.73 -1.16 5.04
CA GLY A 228 8.44 -0.55 4.73
C GLY A 228 7.67 -0.14 6.00
N THR A 229 7.64 -1.01 7.01
CA THR A 229 7.00 -0.73 8.30
C THR A 229 7.64 0.45 9.02
N THR A 230 8.97 0.47 9.10
CA THR A 230 9.72 1.53 9.75
C THR A 230 9.58 2.86 9.00
N SER A 231 9.56 2.84 7.68
CA SER A 231 9.34 4.02 6.84
C SER A 231 7.98 4.67 7.09
N ILE A 232 6.90 3.87 7.19
CA ILE A 232 5.58 4.38 7.58
C ILE A 232 5.65 5.03 8.97
N ASN A 233 6.22 4.33 9.95
CA ASN A 233 6.29 4.85 11.32
C ASN A 233 7.14 6.11 11.43
N TYR A 234 8.19 6.25 10.61
CA TYR A 234 8.99 7.47 10.54
C TYR A 234 8.14 8.68 10.11
N TRP A 235 7.40 8.55 9.01
CA TRP A 235 6.58 9.66 8.51
C TRP A 235 5.38 9.97 9.42
N LEU A 236 4.83 8.96 10.11
CA LEU A 236 3.87 9.17 11.20
C LEU A 236 4.49 9.98 12.35
N ASN A 237 5.71 9.64 12.77
CA ASN A 237 6.43 10.39 13.81
C ASN A 237 6.79 11.82 13.38
N ARG A 238 6.90 12.07 12.07
CA ARG A 238 7.05 13.41 11.49
C ARG A 238 5.74 14.21 11.44
N GLY A 239 4.63 13.63 11.89
CA GLY A 239 3.32 14.29 11.95
C GLY A 239 2.49 14.17 10.68
N VAL A 240 2.92 13.38 9.68
CA VAL A 240 2.10 13.12 8.50
C VAL A 240 0.95 12.19 8.91
N SER A 241 -0.28 12.57 8.60
CA SER A 241 -1.45 11.75 8.94
C SER A 241 -1.43 10.41 8.17
N PRO A 242 -1.91 9.31 8.76
CA PRO A 242 -1.94 7.98 8.12
C PRO A 242 -2.45 7.99 6.67
N ASP A 243 -3.59 8.62 6.41
CA ASP A 243 -4.25 8.62 5.09
C ASP A 243 -3.48 9.35 3.98
N ARG A 244 -2.41 10.08 4.36
CA ARG A 244 -1.51 10.84 3.48
C ARG A 244 -0.16 10.16 3.26
N ILE A 245 0.03 8.95 3.79
CA ILE A 245 1.24 8.14 3.59
C ILE A 245 0.91 6.99 2.64
N VAL A 246 1.67 6.84 1.56
CA VAL A 246 1.56 5.73 0.61
C VAL A 246 2.88 4.98 0.58
N LEU A 247 2.87 3.67 0.85
CA LEU A 247 4.08 2.85 0.89
C LEU A 247 4.44 2.32 -0.50
N GLY A 248 5.61 2.70 -1.01
CA GLY A 248 6.19 2.20 -2.26
C GLY A 248 6.70 0.77 -2.16
N MET A 249 6.47 0.00 -3.21
CA MET A 249 6.86 -1.40 -3.38
C MET A 249 7.49 -1.59 -4.77
N PRO A 250 8.68 -2.19 -4.86
CA PRO A 250 9.38 -2.34 -6.13
C PRO A 250 8.84 -3.54 -6.90
N LEU A 251 8.72 -3.39 -8.23
CA LEU A 251 8.48 -4.48 -9.17
C LEU A 251 9.74 -4.84 -9.97
N TYR A 252 10.91 -4.52 -9.42
CA TYR A 252 12.23 -4.91 -9.92
C TYR A 252 13.07 -5.55 -8.82
N ALA A 253 14.18 -6.17 -9.25
CA ALA A 253 15.16 -6.77 -8.37
C ALA A 253 16.45 -5.96 -8.28
N ARG A 254 17.15 -6.12 -7.15
CA ARG A 254 18.57 -5.74 -7.01
C ARG A 254 19.44 -6.97 -6.75
N PRO A 255 20.73 -6.93 -7.09
CA PRO A 255 21.39 -6.01 -8.02
C PRO A 255 21.22 -6.39 -9.50
N SER A 256 20.41 -7.42 -9.80
CA SER A 256 20.23 -7.91 -11.17
C SER A 256 19.48 -6.96 -12.09
N TRP A 257 18.64 -6.07 -11.54
CA TRP A 257 17.72 -5.22 -12.29
C TRP A 257 16.71 -5.99 -13.14
N LEU A 258 16.52 -7.28 -12.85
CA LEU A 258 15.46 -8.05 -13.48
C LEU A 258 14.11 -7.57 -12.98
N GLN A 259 13.19 -7.44 -13.92
CA GLN A 259 11.82 -7.02 -13.67
C GLN A 259 11.03 -8.18 -13.10
N TYR A 260 10.01 -7.89 -12.29
CA TYR A 260 9.16 -8.91 -11.67
C TYR A 260 8.61 -9.90 -12.71
N ARG A 261 8.10 -9.40 -13.84
CA ARG A 261 7.62 -10.25 -14.94
C ARG A 261 8.67 -11.22 -15.47
N ASN A 262 9.93 -10.78 -15.62
CA ASN A 262 10.99 -11.64 -16.12
C ASN A 262 11.36 -12.75 -15.12
N LEU A 263 11.25 -12.47 -13.83
CA LEU A 263 11.48 -13.46 -12.78
C LEU A 263 10.38 -14.52 -12.76
N VAL A 264 9.13 -14.12 -12.95
CA VAL A 264 7.98 -15.04 -13.03
C VAL A 264 8.01 -15.86 -14.33
N GLU A 265 8.36 -15.26 -15.46
CA GLU A 265 8.54 -15.94 -16.75
C GLU A 265 9.61 -17.03 -16.69
N GLN A 266 10.69 -16.81 -15.93
CA GLN A 266 11.76 -17.81 -15.76
C GLN A 266 11.32 -19.02 -14.93
N ASP A 267 10.58 -18.79 -13.84
CA ASP A 267 10.04 -19.82 -12.97
C ASP A 267 8.85 -19.23 -12.19
N VAL A 268 7.65 -19.74 -12.45
CA VAL A 268 6.41 -19.24 -11.82
C VAL A 268 6.42 -19.31 -10.29
N THR A 269 7.27 -20.16 -9.69
CA THR A 269 7.41 -20.21 -8.23
C THR A 269 8.10 -18.96 -7.67
N ASN A 270 8.83 -18.20 -8.49
CA ASN A 270 9.42 -16.91 -8.14
C ASN A 270 8.34 -15.87 -7.81
N ALA A 271 7.11 -16.00 -8.33
CA ALA A 271 6.01 -15.13 -7.94
C ALA A 271 5.78 -15.07 -6.42
N TYR A 272 6.21 -16.09 -5.67
CA TYR A 272 5.97 -16.21 -4.23
C TYR A 272 7.23 -16.11 -3.36
N LYS A 273 8.37 -15.77 -3.95
CA LYS A 273 9.67 -15.63 -3.28
C LYS A 273 10.13 -14.18 -3.33
N ASP A 274 11.09 -13.85 -2.47
CA ASP A 274 11.78 -12.55 -2.47
C ASP A 274 13.23 -12.67 -2.96
N TYR A 275 13.59 -13.85 -3.48
CA TYR A 275 14.92 -14.19 -3.94
C TYR A 275 14.86 -15.15 -5.14
N ALA A 276 15.75 -14.94 -6.10
CA ALA A 276 16.02 -15.89 -7.18
C ALA A 276 17.52 -15.91 -7.50
N ALA A 277 18.08 -17.10 -7.70
CA ALA A 277 19.50 -17.30 -7.99
C ALA A 277 19.82 -17.08 -9.49
N THR A 278 19.42 -15.92 -10.00
CA THR A 278 19.58 -15.53 -11.42
C THR A 278 21.03 -15.28 -11.81
N THR A 279 21.31 -15.23 -13.11
CA THR A 279 22.63 -14.95 -13.67
C THR A 279 22.59 -13.70 -14.56
N PRO A 280 23.69 -12.90 -14.64
CA PRO A 280 24.96 -13.07 -13.91
C PRO A 280 24.88 -12.69 -12.42
N ASN A 281 23.83 -11.95 -12.03
CA ASN A 281 23.61 -11.51 -10.65
C ASN A 281 22.35 -12.16 -10.08
N VAL A 282 22.39 -12.48 -8.79
CA VAL A 282 21.19 -12.88 -8.03
C VAL A 282 20.16 -11.74 -7.99
N SER A 283 18.90 -12.09 -7.74
CA SER A 283 17.78 -11.16 -7.67
C SER A 283 17.15 -11.17 -6.29
N TYR A 284 17.15 -10.02 -5.62
CA TYR A 284 16.35 -9.74 -4.42
C TYR A 284 15.23 -8.77 -4.78
N TYR A 285 13.99 -9.17 -4.54
CA TYR A 285 12.78 -8.47 -4.98
C TYR A 285 11.63 -8.74 -3.99
N ASN A 286 10.41 -8.30 -4.29
CA ASN A 286 9.23 -8.67 -3.51
C ASN A 286 8.29 -9.52 -4.33
N GLY A 287 8.08 -10.76 -3.91
CA GLY A 287 7.02 -11.61 -4.44
C GLY A 287 5.66 -11.25 -3.86
N LEU A 288 4.62 -11.91 -4.38
CA LEU A 288 3.21 -11.70 -4.02
C LEU A 288 2.94 -11.83 -2.52
N ASN A 289 3.66 -12.72 -1.83
CA ASN A 289 3.52 -12.89 -0.38
C ASN A 289 3.94 -11.63 0.38
N THR A 290 5.07 -11.02 0.01
CA THR A 290 5.58 -9.81 0.64
C THR A 290 4.79 -8.57 0.23
N LEU A 291 4.36 -8.48 -1.02
CA LEU A 291 3.46 -7.40 -1.48
C LEU A 291 2.12 -7.41 -0.74
N ARG A 292 1.54 -8.59 -0.52
CA ARG A 292 0.31 -8.77 0.28
C ARG A 292 0.51 -8.35 1.73
N GLU A 293 1.61 -8.75 2.35
CA GLU A 293 1.90 -8.41 3.74
C GLU A 293 2.15 -6.90 3.90
N LYS A 294 2.93 -6.29 3.01
CA LYS A 294 3.11 -4.82 2.98
C LYS A 294 1.80 -4.07 2.79
N THR A 295 0.93 -4.56 1.92
CA THR A 295 -0.41 -3.99 1.72
C THR A 295 -1.24 -4.10 2.99
N SER A 296 -1.19 -5.24 3.68
CA SER A 296 -1.88 -5.43 4.97
C SER A 296 -1.35 -4.50 6.06
N ILE A 297 -0.04 -4.30 6.14
CA ILE A 297 0.59 -3.34 7.07
C ILE A 297 0.16 -1.91 6.74
N ALA A 298 0.16 -1.54 5.46
CA ALA A 298 -0.27 -0.23 5.01
C ALA A 298 -1.75 0.00 5.33
N MET A 299 -2.65 -0.96 5.11
CA MET A 299 -4.06 -0.84 5.51
C MET A 299 -4.23 -0.62 7.02
N LYS A 300 -3.34 -1.16 7.85
CA LYS A 300 -3.34 -0.93 9.30
C LYS A 300 -2.79 0.44 9.71
N LYS A 301 -1.84 1.02 8.97
CA LYS A 301 -1.03 2.17 9.45
C LYS A 301 -0.95 3.40 8.53
N ALA A 302 -1.28 3.25 7.26
CA ALA A 302 -1.08 4.23 6.19
C ALA A 302 -2.31 4.32 5.27
N GLY A 303 -2.24 5.18 4.26
CA GLY A 303 -3.33 5.55 3.36
C GLY A 303 -3.25 4.90 1.98
N GLY A 304 -2.24 4.09 1.71
CA GLY A 304 -2.13 3.39 0.44
C GLY A 304 -0.82 2.62 0.25
N VAL A 305 -0.74 1.98 -0.90
CA VAL A 305 0.48 1.41 -1.46
C VAL A 305 0.70 1.90 -2.88
N MET A 306 1.96 1.85 -3.30
CA MET A 306 2.41 2.30 -4.60
C MET A 306 3.35 1.25 -5.21
N PHE A 307 3.32 1.09 -6.54
CA PHE A 307 4.24 0.25 -7.30
C PHE A 307 5.19 1.08 -8.14
N PHE A 308 6.48 0.73 -8.09
CA PHE A 308 7.53 1.26 -8.96
C PHE A 308 8.21 0.08 -9.71
N ASP A 309 7.97 -0.16 -11.00
CA ASP A 309 6.93 0.43 -11.86
C ASP A 309 5.90 -0.61 -12.32
N VAL A 310 4.65 -0.19 -12.56
CA VAL A 310 3.60 -1.15 -12.99
C VAL A 310 3.82 -1.67 -14.40
N ASN A 311 4.71 -1.05 -15.18
CA ASN A 311 5.19 -1.61 -16.43
C ASN A 311 5.83 -2.98 -16.19
N GLU A 312 6.49 -3.20 -15.06
CA GLU A 312 7.28 -4.40 -14.76
C GLU A 312 6.45 -5.58 -14.23
N ASP A 313 5.14 -5.41 -14.07
CA ASP A 313 4.22 -6.48 -13.71
C ASP A 313 4.04 -7.47 -14.87
N VAL A 314 3.61 -8.70 -14.56
CA VAL A 314 3.20 -9.66 -15.58
C VAL A 314 1.96 -9.17 -16.33
N ASP A 315 1.80 -9.59 -17.58
CA ASP A 315 0.57 -9.29 -18.33
C ASP A 315 -0.61 -10.05 -17.70
N TRP A 316 -1.48 -9.33 -17.01
CA TRP A 316 -2.66 -9.89 -16.33
C TRP A 316 -3.64 -10.59 -17.28
N ARG A 317 -3.54 -10.33 -18.60
CA ARG A 317 -4.39 -10.93 -19.64
C ARG A 317 -3.86 -12.28 -20.10
N ASP A 318 -2.62 -12.60 -19.77
CA ASP A 318 -2.01 -13.89 -20.08
C ASP A 318 -2.74 -15.02 -19.32
N THR A 319 -3.12 -16.08 -20.03
CA THR A 319 -3.91 -17.18 -19.47
C THR A 319 -3.13 -18.04 -18.47
N GLU A 320 -1.80 -18.05 -18.56
CA GLU A 320 -0.94 -18.87 -17.70
C GLU A 320 -0.31 -18.02 -16.59
N LEU A 321 0.24 -16.86 -16.96
CA LEU A 321 1.00 -15.98 -16.10
C LEU A 321 0.17 -14.88 -15.44
N GLY A 322 -0.97 -14.49 -16.02
CA GLY A 322 -1.74 -13.34 -15.56
C GLY A 322 -2.25 -13.45 -14.12
N LYS A 323 -2.42 -14.68 -13.61
CA LYS A 323 -2.75 -14.96 -12.20
C LYS A 323 -1.66 -14.53 -11.21
N TYR A 324 -0.45 -14.25 -11.68
CA TYR A 324 0.67 -13.77 -10.88
C TYR A 324 0.83 -12.24 -10.90
N SER A 325 -0.14 -11.48 -11.44
CA SER A 325 -0.06 -10.01 -11.42
C SER A 325 0.00 -9.45 -10.00
N ALA A 326 1.05 -8.69 -9.72
CA ALA A 326 1.28 -7.97 -8.48
C ALA A 326 0.16 -6.96 -8.20
N VAL A 327 -0.27 -6.21 -9.23
CA VAL A 327 -1.37 -5.26 -9.10
C VAL A 327 -2.67 -5.99 -8.77
N SER A 328 -2.96 -7.10 -9.45
CA SER A 328 -4.15 -7.91 -9.17
C SER A 328 -4.15 -8.47 -7.75
N GLU A 329 -3.00 -8.92 -7.25
CA GLU A 329 -2.88 -9.45 -5.88
C GLU A 329 -3.14 -8.38 -4.82
N VAL A 330 -2.54 -7.20 -4.99
CA VAL A 330 -2.75 -6.07 -4.07
C VAL A 330 -4.19 -5.58 -4.10
N TYR A 331 -4.79 -5.46 -5.29
CA TYR A 331 -6.19 -5.10 -5.43
C TYR A 331 -7.11 -6.09 -4.71
N LYS A 332 -6.93 -7.40 -4.93
CA LYS A 332 -7.69 -8.44 -4.22
C LYS A 332 -7.50 -8.36 -2.70
N THR A 333 -6.27 -8.08 -2.25
CA THR A 333 -5.96 -7.93 -0.82
C THR A 333 -6.75 -6.78 -0.20
N VAL A 334 -6.85 -5.64 -0.89
CA VAL A 334 -7.64 -4.48 -0.45
C VAL A 334 -9.14 -4.77 -0.53
N GLU A 335 -9.63 -5.35 -1.62
CA GLU A 335 -11.05 -5.69 -1.78
C GLU A 335 -11.55 -6.68 -0.72
N ASN A 336 -10.72 -7.65 -0.32
CA ASN A 336 -11.06 -8.61 0.74
C ASN A 336 -11.19 -7.94 2.12
N ALA A 337 -10.59 -6.77 2.30
CA ALA A 337 -10.63 -5.98 3.52
C ALA A 337 -11.57 -4.76 3.44
N LYS A 338 -12.31 -4.59 2.35
CA LYS A 338 -13.04 -3.33 2.07
C LYS A 338 -14.12 -2.97 3.07
N GLU A 339 -14.78 -3.96 3.66
CA GLU A 339 -15.83 -3.74 4.66
C GLU A 339 -15.27 -3.56 6.08
N LEU A 340 -13.94 -3.53 6.24
CA LEU A 340 -13.29 -3.41 7.55
C LEU A 340 -12.91 -1.96 7.83
N THR A 341 -13.16 -1.53 9.06
CA THR A 341 -12.61 -0.29 9.61
C THR A 341 -11.11 -0.43 9.90
N ARG A 342 -10.39 0.69 10.05
CA ARG A 342 -8.96 0.66 10.41
C ARG A 342 -8.73 -0.01 11.77
N ALA A 343 -9.66 0.15 12.70
CA ALA A 343 -9.66 -0.54 13.99
C ALA A 343 -9.82 -2.06 13.84
N GLU A 344 -10.79 -2.54 13.06
CA GLU A 344 -10.95 -3.97 12.78
C GLU A 344 -9.73 -4.56 12.06
N MET A 345 -9.14 -3.79 11.14
CA MET A 345 -7.93 -4.20 10.42
C MET A 345 -6.74 -4.46 11.36
N GLN A 346 -6.65 -3.82 12.53
CA GLN A 346 -5.58 -4.11 13.49
C GLN A 346 -5.55 -5.60 13.86
N ASN A 347 -6.73 -6.18 14.07
CA ASN A 347 -6.91 -7.57 14.49
C ASN A 347 -7.15 -8.53 13.33
N TYR A 348 -7.29 -8.04 12.10
CA TYR A 348 -7.50 -8.88 10.92
C TYR A 348 -6.25 -9.71 10.59
N VAL A 349 -6.48 -10.99 10.29
CA VAL A 349 -5.45 -11.96 9.92
C VAL A 349 -5.84 -12.60 8.58
N THR A 350 -4.93 -12.51 7.62
CA THR A 350 -5.03 -13.22 6.35
C THR A 350 -4.37 -14.58 6.47
N VAL A 351 -5.04 -15.63 6.01
CA VAL A 351 -4.49 -16.99 6.01
C VAL A 351 -4.16 -17.38 4.58
N VAL A 352 -2.93 -17.85 4.36
CA VAL A 352 -2.45 -18.28 3.05
C VAL A 352 -2.11 -19.77 3.14
N LEU A 353 -2.71 -20.57 2.27
CA LEU A 353 -2.43 -22.00 2.13
C LEU A 353 -1.94 -22.26 0.70
N ASN A 354 -0.77 -22.87 0.56
CA ASN A 354 -0.16 -23.17 -0.74
C ASN A 354 -0.14 -21.94 -1.67
N ASN A 355 0.29 -20.79 -1.14
CA ASN A 355 0.36 -19.49 -1.83
C ASN A 355 -0.98 -18.89 -2.28
N GLN A 356 -2.11 -19.49 -1.88
CA GLN A 356 -3.45 -18.97 -2.14
C GLN A 356 -4.06 -18.44 -0.85
N VAL A 357 -4.65 -17.24 -0.91
CA VAL A 357 -5.41 -16.70 0.21
C VAL A 357 -6.64 -17.56 0.44
N LEU A 358 -6.82 -18.04 1.67
CA LEU A 358 -8.06 -18.70 2.07
C LEU A 358 -9.08 -17.63 2.47
N GLU A 359 -10.18 -17.58 1.74
CA GLU A 359 -11.29 -16.68 2.06
C GLU A 359 -12.09 -17.19 3.25
N PHE A 360 -12.25 -16.31 4.25
CA PHE A 360 -13.13 -16.51 5.40
C PHE A 360 -14.28 -15.51 5.32
N ASN A 361 -15.49 -16.00 5.18
CA ASN A 361 -16.67 -15.16 5.01
C ASN A 361 -17.47 -15.11 6.32
N LYS A 362 -17.59 -13.92 6.93
CA LYS A 362 -18.43 -13.69 8.12
C LYS A 362 -19.87 -14.20 7.88
N LYS A 363 -20.43 -14.02 6.67
CA LYS A 363 -21.79 -14.45 6.28
C LYS A 363 -21.93 -15.97 6.14
N ALA A 364 -20.84 -16.69 5.87
CA ALA A 364 -20.86 -18.15 5.75
C ALA A 364 -20.82 -18.86 7.12
N GLY A 365 -20.74 -18.12 8.23
CA GLY A 365 -20.75 -18.69 9.58
C GLY A 365 -19.51 -19.53 9.93
N THR A 366 -18.45 -19.46 9.12
CA THR A 366 -17.21 -20.24 9.33
C THR A 366 -16.28 -19.65 10.38
N GLY A 367 -16.66 -18.52 10.99
CA GLY A 367 -15.73 -17.65 11.73
C GLY A 367 -14.74 -16.95 10.78
N VAL A 368 -14.01 -15.98 11.32
CA VAL A 368 -12.90 -15.30 10.62
C VAL A 368 -11.64 -15.37 11.49
N PRO A 369 -10.44 -15.44 10.90
CA PRO A 369 -9.19 -15.36 11.65
C PRO A 369 -9.01 -13.98 12.28
N PHE A 370 -8.48 -13.93 13.50
CA PHE A 370 -8.25 -12.67 14.21
C PHE A 370 -7.11 -12.77 15.23
N LEU A 371 -6.58 -11.62 15.67
CA LEU A 371 -5.74 -11.50 16.85
C LEU A 371 -6.61 -11.26 18.09
N ASP A 372 -6.43 -12.06 19.13
CA ASP A 372 -7.09 -11.82 20.42
C ASP A 372 -6.40 -10.72 21.24
N ASN A 373 -6.97 -10.39 22.41
CA ASN A 373 -6.44 -9.35 23.30
C ASN A 373 -5.04 -9.66 23.86
N ASN A 374 -4.55 -10.89 23.73
CA ASN A 374 -3.20 -11.32 24.13
C ASN A 374 -2.27 -11.44 22.92
N HIS A 375 -2.66 -10.88 21.76
CA HIS A 375 -1.93 -10.96 20.49
C HIS A 375 -1.70 -12.40 19.99
N ARG A 376 -2.62 -13.32 20.30
CA ARG A 376 -2.59 -14.68 19.77
C ARG A 376 -3.42 -14.77 18.49
N THR A 377 -2.86 -15.43 17.48
CA THR A 377 -3.56 -15.69 16.22
C THR A 377 -4.57 -16.80 16.40
N MET A 378 -5.84 -16.47 16.22
CA MET A 378 -6.97 -17.40 16.27
C MET A 378 -7.45 -17.69 14.85
N VAL A 379 -7.43 -18.96 14.42
CA VAL A 379 -7.86 -19.36 13.07
C VAL A 379 -8.95 -20.44 13.15
N PRO A 380 -10.09 -20.27 12.47
CA PRO A 380 -11.11 -21.31 12.43
C PRO A 380 -10.61 -22.60 11.77
N MET A 381 -10.64 -23.69 12.53
CA MET A 381 -10.02 -24.96 12.14
C MET A 381 -10.72 -25.66 10.96
N ARG A 382 -12.05 -25.56 10.85
CA ARG A 382 -12.85 -26.28 9.83
C ARG A 382 -12.35 -25.98 8.41
N LYS A 383 -12.31 -24.70 8.06
CA LYS A 383 -11.92 -24.26 6.71
C LYS A 383 -10.49 -24.69 6.37
N LEU A 384 -9.57 -24.61 7.33
CA LEU A 384 -8.19 -25.08 7.14
C LEU A 384 -8.14 -26.58 6.83
N LEU A 385 -8.84 -27.39 7.62
CA LEU A 385 -8.85 -28.84 7.45
C LEU A 385 -9.52 -29.27 6.14
N GLU A 386 -10.65 -28.66 5.78
CA GLU A 386 -11.32 -28.90 4.50
C GLU A 386 -10.42 -28.53 3.31
N SER A 387 -9.72 -27.40 3.40
CA SER A 387 -8.80 -26.94 2.34
C SER A 387 -7.60 -27.87 2.13
N ILE A 388 -7.23 -28.69 3.13
CA ILE A 388 -6.22 -29.74 2.97
C ILE A 388 -6.84 -31.12 2.66
N GLY A 389 -8.13 -31.19 2.34
CA GLY A 389 -8.82 -32.41 1.92
C GLY A 389 -9.31 -33.30 3.06
N ALA A 390 -9.41 -32.79 4.29
CA ALA A 390 -10.06 -33.53 5.38
C ALA A 390 -11.59 -33.37 5.29
N GLY A 391 -12.32 -34.47 5.42
CA GLY A 391 -13.77 -34.45 5.62
C GLY A 391 -14.11 -34.10 7.07
N ILE A 392 -14.99 -33.12 7.26
CA ILE A 392 -15.44 -32.67 8.58
C ILE A 392 -16.91 -33.01 8.76
N THR A 393 -17.26 -33.69 9.85
CA THR A 393 -18.65 -33.99 10.22
C THR A 393 -18.95 -33.50 11.64
N TRP A 394 -20.22 -33.14 11.87
CA TRP A 394 -20.76 -32.80 13.18
C TRP A 394 -21.86 -33.79 13.56
N ASP A 395 -21.73 -34.41 14.72
CA ASP A 395 -22.81 -35.16 15.35
C ASP A 395 -23.40 -34.33 16.49
N ASN A 396 -24.67 -33.94 16.34
CA ASN A 396 -25.37 -33.11 17.30
C ASN A 396 -25.69 -33.86 18.61
N ALA A 397 -25.96 -35.17 18.55
CA ALA A 397 -26.34 -35.95 19.72
C ALA A 397 -25.16 -36.13 20.67
N SER A 398 -23.98 -36.43 20.11
CA SER A 398 -22.74 -36.58 20.87
C SER A 398 -21.93 -35.30 21.00
N ARG A 399 -22.40 -34.18 20.44
CA ARG A 399 -21.69 -32.89 20.35
C ARG A 399 -20.24 -33.05 19.89
N THR A 400 -20.01 -33.87 18.88
CA THR A 400 -18.67 -34.26 18.44
C THR A 400 -18.40 -33.82 17.00
N VAL A 401 -17.27 -33.13 16.82
CA VAL A 401 -16.68 -32.85 15.50
C VAL A 401 -15.71 -33.97 15.16
N THR A 402 -15.84 -34.57 13.98
CA THR A 402 -14.85 -35.54 13.46
C THR A 402 -14.19 -34.98 12.21
N ALA A 403 -12.87 -34.94 12.21
CA ALA A 403 -12.06 -34.64 11.04
C ALA A 403 -11.36 -35.91 10.57
N THR A 404 -11.54 -36.27 9.30
CA THR A 404 -10.91 -37.46 8.69
C THR A 404 -10.16 -37.06 7.44
N LYS A 405 -8.87 -37.41 7.36
CA LYS A 405 -8.08 -37.29 6.13
C LYS A 405 -7.56 -38.67 5.73
N SER A 406 -7.95 -39.10 4.55
CA SER A 406 -7.49 -40.34 3.93
C SER A 406 -6.27 -40.06 3.07
N PHE A 407 -5.22 -40.83 3.30
CA PHE A 407 -4.00 -40.84 2.50
C PHE A 407 -4.02 -42.10 1.63
N PRO A 408 -3.82 -41.97 0.30
CA PRO A 408 -3.81 -43.11 -0.59
C PRO A 408 -2.62 -44.03 -0.28
N ALA A 409 -2.73 -45.28 -0.73
CA ALA A 409 -1.64 -46.24 -0.61
C ALA A 409 -0.34 -45.72 -1.26
N ASN A 410 0.78 -45.96 -0.59
CA ASN A 410 2.12 -45.70 -1.14
C ASN A 410 3.08 -46.81 -0.69
N ASN A 411 4.36 -46.70 -1.07
CA ASN A 411 5.37 -47.71 -0.74
C ASN A 411 5.58 -47.91 0.77
N GLU A 412 5.26 -46.91 1.60
CA GLU A 412 5.38 -46.96 3.05
C GLU A 412 4.09 -47.46 3.73
N TYR A 413 2.93 -47.18 3.12
CA TYR A 413 1.59 -47.54 3.61
C TYR A 413 0.77 -48.21 2.48
N PRO A 414 0.96 -49.52 2.24
CA PRO A 414 0.36 -50.21 1.09
C PRO A 414 -1.18 -50.28 1.09
N ALA A 415 -1.82 -50.15 2.26
CA ALA A 415 -3.27 -50.11 2.40
C ALA A 415 -3.83 -48.67 2.44
N GLY A 416 -2.97 -47.65 2.34
CA GLY A 416 -3.32 -46.28 2.70
C GLY A 416 -3.40 -46.09 4.22
N ARG A 417 -3.74 -44.87 4.64
CA ARG A 417 -3.84 -44.51 6.06
C ARG A 417 -4.94 -43.48 6.28
N ASN A 418 -5.68 -43.60 7.39
CA ASN A 418 -6.71 -42.63 7.77
C ASN A 418 -6.31 -41.96 9.08
N VAL A 419 -6.05 -40.66 9.02
CA VAL A 419 -5.91 -39.85 10.23
C VAL A 419 -7.28 -39.34 10.62
N VAL A 420 -7.76 -39.73 11.80
CA VAL A 420 -9.04 -39.31 12.35
C VAL A 420 -8.79 -38.56 13.65
N VAL A 421 -9.34 -37.34 13.76
CA VAL A 421 -9.36 -36.57 15.00
C VAL A 421 -10.82 -36.33 15.39
N ARG A 422 -11.17 -36.62 16.64
CA ARG A 422 -12.50 -36.41 17.21
C ARG A 422 -12.40 -35.41 18.35
N VAL A 423 -13.24 -34.39 18.31
CA VAL A 423 -13.33 -33.33 19.31
C VAL A 423 -14.74 -33.31 19.87
N THR A 424 -14.92 -33.77 21.10
CA THR A 424 -16.20 -33.74 21.81
C THR A 424 -16.28 -32.47 22.65
N ILE A 425 -17.34 -31.69 22.46
CA ILE A 425 -17.50 -30.37 23.09
C ILE A 425 -18.56 -30.46 24.19
N GLY A 426 -18.10 -30.55 25.44
CA GLY A 426 -18.94 -30.40 26.63
C GLY A 426 -19.14 -28.93 27.02
N ASP A 427 -19.83 -28.70 28.13
CA ASP A 427 -20.15 -27.33 28.59
C ASP A 427 -18.96 -26.60 29.23
N SER A 428 -18.00 -27.34 29.77
CA SER A 428 -16.79 -26.79 30.40
C SER A 428 -15.50 -27.50 29.99
N PHE A 429 -15.62 -28.59 29.22
CA PHE A 429 -14.48 -29.40 28.79
C PHE A 429 -14.59 -29.71 27.31
N ILE A 430 -13.43 -29.75 26.67
CA ILE A 430 -13.28 -30.31 25.33
C ILE A 430 -12.39 -31.54 25.46
N THR A 431 -12.83 -32.67 24.90
CA THR A 431 -12.03 -33.88 24.83
C THR A 431 -11.59 -34.10 23.39
N VAL A 432 -10.27 -34.24 23.21
CA VAL A 432 -9.67 -34.51 21.90
C VAL A 432 -9.11 -35.92 21.89
N GLY A 433 -9.58 -36.74 20.95
CA GLY A 433 -9.06 -38.07 20.67
C GLY A 433 -8.68 -38.21 19.20
N GLY A 434 -7.92 -39.24 18.86
CA GLY A 434 -7.60 -39.51 17.46
C GLY A 434 -7.00 -40.89 17.24
N THR A 435 -7.01 -41.30 15.97
CA THR A 435 -6.40 -42.54 15.48
C THR A 435 -5.66 -42.25 14.18
N VAL A 436 -4.60 -42.99 13.92
CA VAL A 436 -3.75 -42.88 12.72
C VAL A 436 -3.69 -44.21 12.00
#